data_AF-A0A950XQG4-F1
#
_entry.id   AF-A0A950XQG4-F1
#
_cell.length_a   1.000
_cell.length_b   1.000
_cell.length_c   1.000
_cell.angle_alpha   90.00
_cell.angle_beta   90.00
_cell.angle_gamma   90.00
#
_symmetry.space_group_name_H-M   'P 1'
#
loop_
_entity.id
_entity.type
_entity.pdbx_description
1 polymer ?
#
loop_
_entity_poly.entity_id
_entity_poly.type
_entity_poly.pdbx_seq_one_letter_code
_entity_poly.pdbx_strand_id
1 'polypeptide(L)' 'MDLTGNISNSVEHDPAEGSHVQAGVVEHPSADDFADARELPADPTWFKRAVFYEVLVRAFYDSNADGFGDLRGLTE' A
#
# COMPACT_ATOMS: atom_id res chain seq x y z
N MET A 1 31.17 33.30 12.24
CA MET A 1 30.87 32.51 11.03
C MET A 1 30.92 31.06 11.46
N ASP A 2 29.83 30.58 12.07
CA ASP A 2 29.62 29.15 12.25
C ASP A 2 28.79 28.68 11.06
N LEU A 3 29.36 27.76 10.28
CA LEU A 3 28.74 27.20 9.09
C LEU A 3 27.66 26.21 9.55
N THR A 4 26.45 26.72 9.77
CA THR A 4 25.23 25.94 9.95
C THR A 4 24.97 25.11 8.70
N GLY A 5 24.82 23.80 8.88
CA GLY A 5 24.38 22.91 7.82
C GLY A 5 24.29 21.47 8.29
N ASN A 6 23.50 21.21 9.33
CA ASN A 6 23.08 19.86 9.65
C ASN A 6 22.17 19.40 8.50
N ILE A 7 22.78 18.81 7.47
CA ILE A 7 22.06 18.16 6.37
C ILE A 7 21.41 16.90 6.92
N SER A 8 20.24 17.07 7.55
CA SER A 8 19.30 15.96 7.69
C SER A 8 18.90 15.57 6.27
N ASN A 9 19.66 14.66 5.67
CA ASN A 9 19.24 13.92 4.49
C ASN A 9 18.11 12.98 4.90
N SER A 10 16.95 13.54 5.25
CA SER A 10 15.69 12.82 5.19
C SER A 10 15.31 12.80 3.72
N VAL A 11 15.91 11.85 3.00
CA VAL A 11 15.40 11.44 1.69
C VAL A 11 13.98 10.94 1.99
N GLU A 12 12.99 11.66 1.50
CA GLU A 12 11.59 11.28 1.59
C GLU A 12 11.46 9.98 0.78
N HIS A 13 11.41 8.85 1.50
CA HIS A 13 11.30 7.54 0.86
C HIS A 13 9.80 7.30 0.61
N ASP A 14 9.41 7.15 -0.66
CA ASP A 14 8.05 6.71 -1.00
C ASP A 14 7.99 5.18 -0.81
N PRO A 15 7.27 4.69 0.21
CA PRO A 15 7.19 3.26 0.48
C PRO A 15 6.47 2.48 -0.64
N ALA A 16 5.76 3.16 -1.54
CA ALA A 16 5.14 2.55 -2.71
C ALA A 16 6.13 2.21 -3.84
N GLU A 17 7.38 2.70 -3.80
CA GLU A 17 8.42 2.32 -4.76
C GLU A 17 8.90 0.87 -4.59
N GLY A 18 8.53 0.23 -3.47
CA GLY A 18 8.86 -1.16 -3.17
C GLY A 18 10.29 -1.33 -2.66
N SER A 19 10.87 -2.52 -2.88
CA SER A 19 12.22 -2.81 -2.37
C SER A 19 13.28 -2.08 -3.19
N HIS A 20 14.12 -1.30 -2.53
CA HIS A 20 15.17 -0.53 -3.17
C HIS A 20 16.49 -0.68 -2.40
N VAL A 21 17.60 -0.29 -3.03
CA VAL A 21 18.93 -0.35 -2.41
C VAL A 21 19.30 1.03 -1.88
N GLN A 22 19.55 1.13 -0.58
CA GLN A 22 20.05 2.33 0.07
C GLN A 22 21.39 2.02 0.76
N ALA A 23 22.43 2.80 0.44
CA ALA A 23 23.78 2.65 1.02
C ALA A 23 24.38 1.21 0.99
N GLY A 24 23.98 0.39 0.01
CA GLY A 24 24.44 -0.99 -0.13
C GLY A 24 23.63 -2.03 0.66
N VAL A 25 22.53 -1.63 1.29
CA VAL A 25 21.55 -2.50 1.96
C VAL A 25 20.26 -2.53 1.14
N VAL A 26 19.64 -3.71 1.01
CA VAL A 26 18.30 -3.83 0.43
C VAL A 26 17.29 -3.50 1.53
N GLU A 27 16.54 -2.44 1.34
CA GLU A 27 15.44 -2.09 2.22
C GLU A 27 14.14 -2.69 1.68
N HIS A 28 13.33 -3.23 2.61
CA HIS A 28 12.00 -3.74 2.32
C HIS A 28 10.99 -2.87 3.06
N PRO A 29 9.86 -2.50 2.41
CA PRO A 29 8.83 -1.76 3.10
C PRO A 29 8.27 -2.59 4.27
N SER A 30 8.07 -1.93 5.39
CA SER A 30 7.47 -2.45 6.61
C SER A 30 6.00 -2.05 6.70
N ALA A 31 5.24 -2.68 7.61
CA ALA A 31 3.84 -2.32 7.82
C ALA A 31 3.68 -0.88 8.32
N ASP A 32 4.64 -0.42 9.14
CA ASP A 32 4.63 0.93 9.74
C ASP A 32 4.79 2.05 8.69
N ASP A 33 5.21 1.71 7.46
CA ASP A 33 5.36 2.66 6.36
C ASP A 33 4.02 3.00 5.67
N PHE A 34 2.93 2.28 5.98
CA PHE A 34 1.62 2.46 5.36
C PHE A 34 0.52 2.74 6.39
N ALA A 35 -0.60 3.25 5.91
CA ALA A 35 -1.80 3.37 6.73
C ALA A 35 -2.53 2.02 6.83
N ASP A 36 -3.01 1.71 8.04
CA ASP A 36 -3.81 0.52 8.30
C ASP A 36 -5.30 0.70 7.95
N ALA A 37 -5.95 -0.41 7.60
CA ALA A 37 -7.40 -0.45 7.49
C ALA A 37 -8.05 -0.42 8.88
N ARG A 38 -9.20 0.26 9.00
CA ARG A 38 -9.98 0.24 10.23
C ARG A 38 -10.52 -1.15 10.53
N GLU A 39 -10.28 -1.64 11.74
CA GLU A 39 -10.83 -2.91 12.20
C GLU A 39 -12.35 -2.88 12.30
N LEU A 40 -12.98 -3.99 11.89
CA LEU A 40 -14.39 -4.26 12.14
C LEU A 40 -14.56 -4.90 13.55
N PRO A 41 -15.75 -4.80 14.17
CA PRO A 41 -16.02 -5.47 15.43
C PRO A 41 -15.68 -6.97 15.38
N ALA A 42 -15.00 -7.46 16.41
CA ALA A 42 -14.56 -8.85 16.46
C ALA A 42 -15.75 -9.82 16.47
N ASP A 43 -15.91 -10.60 15.39
CA ASP A 43 -16.80 -11.76 15.31
C ASP A 43 -16.00 -12.95 14.78
N PRO A 44 -15.48 -13.84 15.64
CA PRO A 44 -14.69 -15.01 15.23
C PRO A 44 -15.44 -16.00 14.33
N THR A 45 -16.73 -15.80 14.06
CA THR A 45 -17.57 -16.70 13.26
C THR A 45 -18.18 -16.03 12.03
N TRP A 46 -17.82 -14.77 11.71
CA TRP A 46 -18.39 -14.01 10.60
C TRP A 46 -18.36 -14.80 9.27
N PHE A 47 -17.25 -15.50 9.01
CA PHE A 47 -17.01 -16.26 7.79
C PHE A 47 -17.98 -17.44 7.60
N LYS A 48 -18.56 -17.97 8.69
CA LYS A 48 -19.53 -19.09 8.61
C LYS A 48 -20.88 -18.66 8.03
N ARG A 49 -21.18 -17.36 8.08
CA ARG A 49 -22.45 -16.76 7.64
C ARG A 49 -22.29 -15.92 6.37
N ALA A 50 -21.06 -15.73 5.91
CA ALA A 50 -20.76 -14.92 4.73
C ALA A 50 -20.99 -15.69 3.43
N VAL A 51 -21.40 -14.97 2.39
CA VAL A 51 -21.32 -15.43 1.00
C VAL A 51 -20.10 -14.77 0.38
N PHE A 52 -19.20 -15.57 -0.17
CA PHE A 52 -17.96 -15.08 -0.79
C PHE A 52 -18.15 -14.97 -2.30
N TYR A 53 -17.58 -13.91 -2.87
CA TYR A 53 -17.51 -13.70 -4.32
C TYR A 53 -16.05 -13.68 -4.73
N GLU A 54 -15.68 -14.54 -5.68
CA GLU A 54 -14.39 -14.46 -6.34
C GLU A 54 -14.48 -13.42 -7.45
N VAL A 55 -13.61 -12.43 -7.41
CA VAL A 55 -13.52 -11.35 -8.39
C VAL A 55 -12.08 -11.17 -8.84
N LEU A 56 -11.87 -11.16 -10.15
CA LEU A 56 -10.57 -10.85 -10.74
C LEU A 56 -10.47 -9.34 -10.92
N VAL A 57 -9.61 -8.67 -10.14
CA VAL A 57 -9.40 -7.20 -10.21
C VAL A 57 -9.21 -6.75 -11.66
N ARG A 58 -8.29 -7.41 -12.38
CA ARG A 58 -7.93 -7.07 -13.76
C ARG A 58 -9.07 -7.16 -14.77
N ALA A 59 -10.15 -7.86 -14.45
CA ALA A 59 -11.27 -8.10 -15.35
C ALA A 59 -12.60 -7.52 -14.85
N PHE A 60 -12.60 -6.80 -13.72
CA PHE A 60 -13.82 -6.32 -13.09
C PHE A 60 -14.23 -4.93 -13.60
N TYR A 61 -13.42 -3.91 -13.33
CA TYR A 61 -13.70 -2.54 -13.73
C TYR A 61 -12.41 -1.73 -13.90
N ASP A 62 -12.29 -1.06 -15.04
CA ASP A 62 -11.17 -0.20 -15.43
C ASP A 62 -11.54 1.25 -15.12
N SER A 63 -10.87 1.86 -14.13
CA SER A 63 -11.17 3.21 -13.67
C SER A 63 -10.37 4.31 -14.38
N ASN A 64 -9.29 3.94 -15.06
CA ASN A 64 -8.32 4.87 -15.64
C ASN A 64 -8.22 4.79 -17.17
N ALA A 65 -9.03 3.92 -17.79
CA ALA A 65 -9.11 3.66 -19.23
C ALA A 65 -7.84 3.10 -19.86
N ASP A 66 -7.03 2.34 -19.11
CA ASP A 66 -5.83 1.67 -19.61
C ASP A 66 -6.10 0.27 -20.23
N GLY A 67 -7.34 -0.20 -20.13
CA GLY A 67 -7.79 -1.49 -20.65
C GLY A 67 -7.67 -2.64 -19.65
N PHE A 68 -7.24 -2.39 -18.42
CA PHE A 68 -7.13 -3.36 -17.34
C PHE A 68 -7.88 -2.88 -16.10
N GLY A 69 -8.62 -3.80 -15.47
CA GLY A 69 -9.26 -3.48 -14.20
C GLY A 69 -8.24 -3.26 -13.08
N ASP A 70 -8.57 -2.39 -12.13
CA ASP A 70 -7.64 -1.91 -11.11
C ASP A 70 -8.30 -1.81 -9.72
N LEU A 71 -7.49 -1.62 -8.67
CA LEU A 71 -7.99 -1.58 -7.28
C LEU A 71 -8.86 -0.35 -6.99
N ARG A 72 -8.64 0.79 -7.66
CA ARG A 72 -9.53 1.95 -7.54
C ARG A 72 -10.86 1.62 -8.19
N GLY A 73 -10.81 0.99 -9.35
CA GLY A 73 -11.99 0.51 -10.05
C GLY A 73 -12.82 -0.52 -9.29
N LEU A 74 -12.21 -1.37 -8.46
CA LEU A 74 -12.94 -2.29 -7.58
C LEU A 74 -13.75 -1.57 -6.48
N THR A 75 -13.44 -0.31 -6.19
CA THR A 75 -14.06 0.47 -5.10
C THR A 75 -15.28 1.29 -5.56
N GLU A 76 -15.42 1.55 -6.86
CA GLU A 76 -16.53 2.32 -7.47
C GLU A 76 -17.84 1.52 -7.56
#